data_AF-B8M7R8-F1
#
_entry.id   AF-B8M7R8-F1
#
_cell.length_a   1.000
_cell.length_b   1.000
_cell.length_c   1.000
_cell.angle_alpha   90.00
_cell.angle_beta   90.00
_cell.angle_gamma   90.00
#
_symmetry.space_group_name_H-M   'P 1'
#
loop_
_entity.id
_entity.type
_entity.pdbx_description
1 polymer ?
#
loop_
_entity_poly.entity_id
_entity_poly.type
_entity_poly.pdbx_seq_one_letter_code
_entity_poly.pdbx_strand_id
1 'polypeptide(L)'
;MPEEGIDLSPPSQLLISFEIAHLSTLFVSEGVTKFWLTGGEPTPLASFRQNGLRELCVATNGIFLPRMLDPMLEAGLTGINLSMDTLDPFQFETMTRKTSKGLEGVMKSIDRILQMKELQVNDDRITVDRELLDLIEYAVKRKKAKHAGMTELASMNRPLIFIGV
;
A
#
# COMPACT_ATOMS: atom_id res chain seq x y z
N MET A 1 13.12 -5.29 6.33
CA MET A 1 14.06 -4.15 6.21
C MET A 1 15.34 -4.59 6.90
N PRO A 2 16.52 -4.47 6.26
CA PRO A 2 17.79 -4.91 6.85
C PRO A 2 18.03 -4.25 8.21
N GLU A 3 18.77 -4.89 9.11
CA GLU A 3 19.05 -4.31 10.44
C GLU A 3 19.82 -2.99 10.33
N GLU A 4 20.72 -2.88 9.36
CA GLU A 4 21.55 -1.70 9.11
C GLU A 4 20.82 -0.57 8.36
N GLY A 5 19.56 -0.78 7.95
CA GLY A 5 18.85 0.14 7.06
C GLY A 5 19.16 -0.10 5.59
N ILE A 6 18.77 0.84 4.74
CA ILE A 6 19.07 0.84 3.30
C ILE A 6 19.65 2.20 3.00
N ASP A 7 20.78 2.25 2.30
CA ASP A 7 21.33 3.51 1.81
C ASP A 7 20.34 4.11 0.81
N LEU A 8 19.79 5.28 1.16
CA LEU A 8 18.88 6.00 0.31
C LEU A 8 19.67 6.80 -0.72
N SER A 9 19.19 6.81 -1.96
CA SER A 9 19.74 7.68 -2.99
C SER A 9 19.65 9.15 -2.53
N PRO A 10 20.68 9.97 -2.79
CA PRO A 10 20.63 11.39 -2.45
C PRO A 10 19.51 12.08 -3.22
N PRO A 11 18.90 13.16 -2.68
CA PRO A 11 17.77 13.85 -3.33
C PRO A 11 18.06 14.32 -4.76
N SER A 12 19.31 14.66 -5.07
CA SER A 12 19.73 15.09 -6.41
C SER A 12 19.70 13.99 -7.47
N GLN A 13 19.57 12.73 -7.06
CA GLN A 13 19.44 11.58 -7.95
C GLN A 13 18.01 11.05 -8.02
N LEU A 14 17.06 11.67 -7.29
CA LEU A 14 15.65 11.34 -7.34
C LEU A 14 14.95 12.24 -8.35
N LEU A 15 13.95 11.67 -9.04
CA LEU A 15 13.11 12.45 -9.94
C LEU A 15 12.27 13.45 -9.14
N ILE A 16 12.23 14.70 -9.60
CA ILE A 16 11.32 15.70 -9.04
C ILE A 16 9.91 15.53 -9.60
N SER A 17 8.91 16.11 -8.93
CA SER A 17 7.48 16.01 -9.29
C SER A 17 7.21 16.35 -10.77
N PHE A 18 7.92 17.35 -11.30
CA PHE A 18 7.80 17.76 -12.69
C PHE A 18 8.30 16.69 -13.67
N GLU A 19 9.45 16.07 -13.39
CA GLU A 19 10.02 15.00 -14.23
C GLU A 19 9.12 13.76 -14.20
N ILE A 20 8.61 13.41 -13.01
CA ILE A 20 7.64 12.31 -12.85
C ILE A 20 6.38 12.58 -13.67
N ALA A 21 5.83 13.80 -13.60
CA ALA A 21 4.66 14.19 -14.39
C ALA A 21 4.93 14.11 -15.91
N HIS A 22 6.09 14.60 -16.35
CA HIS A 22 6.48 14.58 -17.76
C HIS A 22 6.63 13.16 -18.31
N LEU A 23 7.39 12.31 -17.62
CA LEU A 23 7.55 10.90 -17.99
C LEU A 23 6.21 10.16 -17.99
N SER A 24 5.37 10.46 -17.02
CA SER A 24 4.05 9.86 -16.92
C SER A 24 3.16 10.18 -18.10
N THR A 25 3.12 11.45 -18.52
CA THR A 25 2.37 11.86 -19.71
C THR A 25 2.89 11.17 -20.96
N LEU A 26 4.20 11.06 -21.12
CA LEU A 26 4.82 10.37 -22.25
C LEU A 26 4.44 8.89 -22.28
N PHE A 27 4.53 8.19 -21.15
CA PHE A 27 4.14 6.78 -21.09
C PHE A 27 2.65 6.58 -21.39
N VAL A 28 1.79 7.47 -20.90
CA VAL A 28 0.36 7.40 -21.18
C VAL A 28 0.07 7.66 -22.67
N SER A 29 0.78 8.59 -23.32
CA SER A 29 0.64 8.81 -24.77
C SER A 29 1.09 7.61 -25.60
N GLU A 30 2.05 6.83 -25.10
CA GLU A 30 2.47 5.55 -25.68
C GLU A 30 1.56 4.36 -25.29
N GLY A 31 0.43 4.63 -24.62
CA GLY A 31 -0.60 3.64 -24.33
C GLY A 31 -0.49 2.96 -22.96
N VAL A 32 0.37 3.43 -22.07
CA VAL A 32 0.40 2.91 -20.69
C VAL A 32 -0.85 3.35 -19.94
N THR A 33 -1.60 2.38 -19.42
CA THR A 33 -2.86 2.63 -18.73
C THR A 33 -2.78 2.50 -17.20
N LYS A 34 -1.70 1.89 -16.69
CA LYS A 34 -1.58 1.52 -15.28
C LYS A 34 -0.19 1.80 -14.73
N PHE A 35 -0.15 2.49 -13.58
CA PHE A 35 1.09 2.69 -12.82
C PHE A 35 1.02 2.04 -11.44
N TRP A 36 2.18 1.53 -11.01
CA TRP A 36 2.43 1.06 -9.67
C TRP A 36 3.49 1.95 -9.01
N LEU A 37 3.06 2.74 -8.05
CA LEU A 37 3.97 3.45 -7.16
C LEU A 37 4.48 2.48 -6.11
N THR A 38 5.80 2.49 -5.92
CA THR A 38 6.47 1.65 -4.92
C THR A 38 7.46 2.51 -4.15
N GLY A 39 7.74 2.14 -2.90
CA GLY A 39 8.62 2.91 -2.02
C GLY A 39 7.99 3.16 -0.65
N GLY A 40 8.77 3.77 0.25
CA GLY A 40 8.35 4.04 1.62
C GLY A 40 7.83 5.46 1.87
N GLU A 41 8.17 6.42 1.02
CA GLU A 41 7.91 7.84 1.27
C GLU A 41 6.84 8.41 0.32
N PRO A 42 6.13 9.48 0.74
CA PRO A 42 5.17 10.17 -0.11
C PRO A 42 5.89 10.67 -1.36
N THR A 43 5.73 9.96 -2.47
CA THR A 43 6.17 10.43 -3.77
C THR A 43 5.32 11.63 -4.13
N PRO A 44 5.86 12.71 -4.70
CA PRO A 44 5.03 13.80 -5.18
C PRO A 44 4.06 13.26 -6.23
N LEU A 45 2.78 13.24 -5.87
CA LEU A 45 1.77 12.66 -6.73
C LEU A 45 1.40 13.72 -7.75
N ALA A 46 1.87 13.55 -8.98
CA ALA A 46 1.36 14.33 -10.09
C ALA A 46 -0.13 14.01 -10.28
N SER A 47 -0.90 14.93 -10.87
CA SER A 47 -2.29 14.67 -11.23
C SER A 47 -2.37 13.73 -12.45
N PHE A 48 -1.97 12.46 -12.27
CA PHE A 48 -1.83 11.47 -13.35
C PHE A 48 -3.15 11.23 -14.08
N ARG A 49 -4.28 11.37 -13.37
CA ARG A 49 -5.64 11.25 -13.92
C ARG A 49 -5.91 12.21 -15.06
N GLN A 50 -5.41 13.45 -14.98
CA GLN A 50 -5.71 14.47 -15.98
C GLN A 50 -5.09 14.16 -17.35
N ASN A 51 -4.13 13.25 -17.40
CA ASN A 51 -3.40 12.89 -18.62
C ASN A 51 -3.87 11.57 -19.27
N GLY A 52 -4.96 10.96 -18.78
CA GLY A 52 -5.55 9.75 -19.36
C GLY A 52 -5.15 8.42 -18.71
N LEU A 53 -4.42 8.46 -17.59
CA LEU A 53 -4.09 7.25 -16.82
C LEU A 53 -5.38 6.63 -16.22
N ARG A 54 -5.57 5.33 -16.45
CA ARG A 54 -6.78 4.62 -15.98
C ARG A 54 -6.64 4.11 -14.55
N GLU A 55 -5.47 3.57 -14.22
CA GLU A 55 -5.20 2.93 -12.94
C GLU A 55 -3.92 3.48 -12.30
N LEU A 56 -4.06 4.06 -11.11
CA LEU A 56 -2.95 4.39 -10.24
C LEU A 56 -3.00 3.48 -9.03
N CYS A 57 -1.97 2.67 -8.82
CA CYS A 57 -1.89 1.76 -7.68
C CYS A 57 -0.64 2.02 -6.85
N VAL A 58 -0.65 1.65 -5.57
CA VAL A 58 0.54 1.69 -4.70
C VAL A 58 0.82 0.35 -4.07
N ALA A 59 2.08 -0.07 -4.04
CA ALA A 59 2.52 -1.20 -3.22
C ALA A 59 3.20 -0.67 -1.96
N THR A 60 2.67 -1.04 -0.78
CA THR A 60 3.13 -0.52 0.50
C THR A 60 3.03 -1.56 1.60
N ASN A 61 3.87 -1.44 2.63
CA ASN A 61 3.72 -2.21 3.87
C ASN A 61 2.69 -1.59 4.83
N GLY A 62 2.07 -0.47 4.45
CA GLY A 62 1.01 0.21 5.19
C GLY A 62 1.49 1.18 6.27
N ILE A 63 2.76 1.14 6.69
CA ILE A 63 3.26 1.91 7.85
C ILE A 63 3.06 3.42 7.66
N PHE A 64 3.26 3.91 6.44
CA PHE A 64 3.08 5.32 6.10
C PHE A 64 1.72 5.62 5.45
N LEU A 65 0.88 4.59 5.24
CA LEU A 65 -0.44 4.73 4.62
C LEU A 65 -1.30 5.80 5.30
N PRO A 66 -1.34 5.94 6.63
CA PRO A 66 -2.15 6.98 7.29
C PRO A 66 -1.81 8.41 6.88
N ARG A 67 -0.57 8.67 6.45
CA ARG A 67 -0.10 10.00 6.05
C ARG A 67 -0.25 10.24 4.55
N MET A 68 -0.22 9.18 3.74
CA MET A 68 -0.27 9.29 2.27
C MET A 68 -1.66 9.02 1.68
N LEU A 69 -2.56 8.35 2.41
CA LEU A 69 -3.83 7.87 1.85
C LEU A 69 -4.65 8.99 1.21
N ASP A 70 -4.94 10.07 1.94
CA ASP A 70 -5.77 11.17 1.43
C ASP A 70 -5.12 11.90 0.22
N PRO A 71 -3.82 12.29 0.27
CA PRO A 71 -3.14 12.81 -0.93
C PRO A 71 -3.18 11.86 -2.14
N MET A 72 -3.11 10.54 -1.90
CA MET A 72 -3.20 9.54 -2.97
C MET A 72 -4.59 9.43 -3.57
N LEU A 73 -5.61 9.49 -2.73
CA LEU A 73 -7.00 9.54 -3.17
C LEU A 73 -7.25 10.77 -4.05
N GLU A 74 -6.77 11.94 -3.63
CA GLU A 74 -6.86 13.19 -4.41
C GLU A 74 -6.13 13.10 -5.76
N ALA A 75 -5.00 12.39 -5.81
CA ALA A 75 -4.28 12.11 -7.05
C ALA A 75 -4.96 11.03 -7.94
N GLY A 76 -6.03 10.41 -7.44
CA GLY A 76 -6.84 9.44 -8.16
C GLY A 76 -6.40 8.00 -8.01
N LEU A 77 -5.86 7.61 -6.84
CA LEU A 77 -5.58 6.22 -6.48
C LEU A 77 -6.78 5.31 -6.75
N THR A 78 -6.49 4.15 -7.32
CA THR A 78 -7.48 3.09 -7.65
C THR A 78 -7.27 1.81 -6.85
N GLY A 79 -6.08 1.61 -6.29
CA GLY A 79 -5.78 0.37 -5.60
C GLY A 79 -4.51 0.40 -4.77
N ILE A 80 -4.50 -0.40 -3.72
CA ILE A 80 -3.40 -0.55 -2.78
C ILE A 80 -3.04 -2.03 -2.72
N ASN A 81 -1.79 -2.37 -2.99
CA ASN A 81 -1.24 -3.69 -2.72
C ASN A 81 -0.53 -3.64 -1.37
N LEU A 82 -1.25 -4.06 -0.33
CA LEU A 82 -0.81 -4.04 1.04
C LEU A 82 0.00 -5.30 1.36
N SER A 83 1.26 -5.10 1.74
CA SER A 83 2.18 -6.14 2.15
C SER A 83 2.27 -6.22 3.67
N MET A 84 1.58 -7.18 4.31
CA MET A 84 1.55 -7.29 5.78
C MET A 84 1.85 -8.70 6.28
N ASP A 85 2.80 -8.82 7.20
CA ASP A 85 3.25 -10.13 7.70
C ASP A 85 2.46 -10.63 8.91
N THR A 86 1.85 -9.74 9.70
CA THR A 86 1.17 -10.08 10.96
C THR A 86 0.13 -9.03 11.36
N LEU A 87 -0.95 -9.48 12.01
CA LEU A 87 -1.94 -8.67 12.71
C LEU A 87 -1.73 -8.68 14.24
N ASP A 88 -0.74 -9.43 14.71
CA ASP A 88 -0.36 -9.45 16.13
C ASP A 88 0.56 -8.25 16.44
N PRO A 89 0.19 -7.38 17.40
CA PRO A 89 0.97 -6.17 17.70
C PRO A 89 2.41 -6.45 18.12
N PHE A 90 2.66 -7.50 18.89
CA PHE A 90 4.00 -7.82 19.39
C PHE A 90 4.91 -8.34 18.27
N GLN A 91 4.39 -9.23 17.42
CA GLN A 91 5.07 -9.69 16.21
C GLN A 91 5.30 -8.52 15.25
N PHE A 92 4.34 -7.60 15.11
CA PHE A 92 4.51 -6.42 14.25
C PHE A 92 5.68 -5.56 14.72
N GLU A 93 5.77 -5.30 16.03
CA GLU A 93 6.87 -4.55 16.63
C GLU A 93 8.22 -5.22 16.36
N THR A 94 8.27 -6.53 16.56
CA THR A 94 9.47 -7.33 16.34
C THR A 94 9.91 -7.31 14.87
N MET A 95 8.98 -7.51 13.94
CA MET A 95 9.29 -7.64 12.51
C MET A 95 9.58 -6.30 11.81
N THR A 96 8.87 -5.24 12.20
CA THR A 96 8.97 -3.93 11.54
C THR A 96 9.90 -2.96 12.26
N ARG A 97 10.23 -3.24 13.53
CA ARG A 97 10.95 -2.33 14.43
C ARG A 97 10.23 -0.98 14.60
N LYS A 98 8.91 -0.95 14.38
CA LYS A 98 8.01 0.17 14.66
C LYS A 98 7.07 -0.22 15.79
N THR A 99 6.60 0.75 16.56
CA THR A 99 5.65 0.46 17.65
C THR A 99 4.33 -0.10 17.11
N SER A 100 3.57 -0.76 17.96
CA SER A 100 2.20 -1.25 17.70
C SER A 100 1.25 -0.14 17.22
N LYS A 101 1.54 1.13 17.51
CA LYS A 101 0.84 2.29 16.91
C LYS A 101 0.94 2.33 15.38
N GLY A 102 2.00 1.76 14.80
CA GLY A 102 2.14 1.61 13.35
C GLY A 102 1.09 0.67 12.77
N LEU A 103 0.85 -0.47 13.44
CA LEU A 103 -0.22 -1.40 13.07
C LEU A 103 -1.60 -0.77 13.24
N GLU A 104 -1.84 -0.07 14.35
CA GLU A 104 -3.08 0.69 14.57
C GLU A 104 -3.31 1.72 13.44
N GLY A 105 -2.26 2.40 12.99
CA GLY A 105 -2.30 3.30 11.84
C GLY A 105 -2.75 2.58 10.57
N VAL A 106 -2.11 1.45 10.24
CA VAL A 106 -2.47 0.63 9.06
C VAL A 106 -3.95 0.25 9.09
N MET A 107 -4.45 -0.22 10.23
CA MET A 107 -5.86 -0.60 10.40
C MET A 107 -6.79 0.59 10.20
N LYS A 108 -6.48 1.76 10.77
CA LYS A 108 -7.25 3.00 10.54
C LYS A 108 -7.31 3.40 9.06
N SER A 109 -6.24 3.20 8.31
CA SER A 109 -6.24 3.45 6.86
C SER A 109 -7.16 2.47 6.11
N ILE A 110 -7.17 1.20 6.50
CA ILE A 110 -8.09 0.20 5.93
C ILE A 110 -9.54 0.59 6.24
N ASP A 111 -9.84 0.94 7.48
CA ASP A 111 -11.18 1.38 7.89
C ASP A 111 -11.62 2.63 7.11
N ARG A 112 -10.71 3.58 6.88
CA ARG A 112 -10.99 4.78 6.08
C ARG A 112 -11.35 4.42 4.63
N ILE A 113 -10.64 3.48 4.01
CA ILE A 113 -10.94 3.00 2.64
C ILE A 113 -12.31 2.34 2.61
N LEU A 114 -12.64 1.51 3.60
CA LEU A 114 -13.94 0.84 3.70
C LEU A 114 -15.07 1.86 3.83
N GLN A 115 -14.95 2.83 4.74
CA GLN A 115 -15.95 3.90 4.91
C GLN A 115 -16.16 4.71 3.63
N MET A 116 -15.11 4.97 2.85
CA MET A 116 -15.26 5.66 1.58
C MET A 116 -16.06 4.85 0.57
N LYS A 117 -15.88 3.53 0.53
CA LYS A 117 -16.66 2.66 -0.35
C LYS A 117 -18.12 2.56 0.06
N GLU A 118 -18.39 2.44 1.36
CA GLU A 118 -19.76 2.48 1.88
C GLU A 118 -20.50 3.75 1.44
N LEU A 119 -19.84 4.91 1.50
CA LEU A 119 -20.42 6.18 1.03
C LEU A 119 -20.66 6.23 -0.49
N GLN A 120 -19.91 5.47 -1.29
CA GLN A 120 -20.10 5.37 -2.74
C GLN A 120 -21.22 4.38 -3.12
N VAL A 121 -21.50 3.38 -2.29
CA VAL A 121 -22.49 2.32 -2.53
C VAL A 121 -23.79 2.65 -1.80
N ASN A 122 -24.60 3.54 -2.37
CA ASN A 122 -26.00 3.77 -1.98
C ASN A 122 -27.01 2.98 -2.84
N ASP A 123 -26.56 2.01 -3.63
CA ASP A 123 -27.42 1.18 -4.47
C ASP A 123 -26.91 -0.28 -4.42
N ASP A 124 -27.72 -1.13 -3.79
CA ASP A 124 -27.65 -2.59 -3.71
C ASP A 124 -26.39 -3.33 -3.16
N ARG A 125 -26.60 -3.91 -1.97
CA ARG A 125 -25.95 -5.09 -1.34
C ARG A 125 -24.56 -4.90 -0.70
N ILE A 126 -24.57 -4.60 0.59
CA ILE A 126 -23.38 -4.59 1.46
C ILE A 126 -23.19 -5.95 2.14
N THR A 127 -22.18 -6.70 1.70
CA THR A 127 -21.57 -7.85 2.41
C THR A 127 -20.03 -7.75 2.37
N VAL A 128 -19.49 -6.62 1.91
CA VAL A 128 -18.07 -6.45 1.54
C VAL A 128 -17.15 -6.23 2.76
N ASP A 129 -17.68 -5.71 3.87
CA ASP A 129 -16.85 -5.16 4.96
C ASP A 129 -16.23 -6.22 5.88
N ARG A 130 -16.99 -7.26 6.23
CA ARG A 130 -16.45 -8.43 6.96
C ARG A 130 -15.57 -9.26 6.07
N GLU A 131 -15.93 -9.43 4.80
CA GLU A 131 -15.16 -10.25 3.86
C GLU A 131 -13.75 -9.71 3.63
N LEU A 132 -13.54 -8.39 3.56
CA LEU A 132 -12.19 -7.83 3.41
C LEU A 132 -11.33 -8.04 4.66
N LEU A 133 -11.88 -7.78 5.86
CA LEU A 133 -11.15 -7.99 7.11
C LEU A 133 -10.85 -9.47 7.32
N ASP A 134 -11.82 -10.35 7.05
CA ASP A 134 -11.65 -11.80 7.10
C ASP A 134 -10.64 -12.27 6.06
N LEU A 135 -10.60 -11.66 4.87
CA LEU A 135 -9.59 -11.96 3.83
C LEU A 135 -8.19 -11.54 4.27
N ILE A 136 -8.04 -10.35 4.86
CA ILE A 136 -6.77 -9.89 5.42
C ILE A 136 -6.33 -10.84 6.53
N GLU A 137 -7.22 -11.16 7.45
CA GLU A 137 -6.95 -12.08 8.55
C GLU A 137 -6.58 -13.48 8.02
N TYR A 138 -7.31 -13.99 7.03
CA TYR A 138 -7.06 -15.26 6.36
C TYR A 138 -5.69 -15.27 5.66
N ALA A 139 -5.38 -14.24 4.88
CA ALA A 139 -4.12 -14.11 4.15
C ALA A 139 -2.91 -14.10 5.11
N VAL A 140 -3.05 -13.42 6.25
CA VAL A 140 -2.02 -13.38 7.30
C VAL A 140 -1.94 -14.72 8.06
N LYS A 141 -3.07 -15.33 8.44
CA LYS A 141 -3.11 -16.61 9.18
C LYS A 141 -2.58 -17.79 8.37
N ARG A 142 -2.86 -17.89 7.06
CA ARG A 142 -2.42 -19.00 6.21
C ARG A 142 -0.89 -19.13 6.11
N LYS A 143 -0.15 -18.05 6.40
CA LYS A 143 1.32 -18.06 6.48
C LYS A 143 1.83 -18.68 7.79
N LYS A 144 1.15 -18.48 8.92
CA LYS A 144 1.54 -19.03 10.25
C LYS A 144 1.56 -20.56 10.30
N ALA A 145 0.70 -21.24 9.54
CA ALA A 145 0.56 -22.70 9.61
C ALA A 145 1.72 -23.50 8.99
N LYS A 146 2.60 -22.88 8.18
CA LYS A 146 3.66 -23.61 7.45
C LYS A 146 5.08 -23.45 8.00
N HIS A 147 5.36 -22.53 8.93
CA HIS A 147 6.75 -22.08 9.16
C HIS A 147 7.12 -21.78 10.62
N ALA A 148 6.90 -22.73 11.53
CA ALA A 148 7.48 -22.70 12.89
C ALA A 148 9.02 -22.94 12.90
N GLY A 149 9.78 -22.33 11.99
CA GLY A 149 11.24 -22.39 11.92
C GLY A 149 11.81 -20.98 11.73
N MET A 150 12.36 -20.40 12.79
CA MET A 150 12.75 -18.98 12.88
C MET A 150 14.06 -18.60 12.15
N THR A 151 14.61 -19.44 11.28
CA THR A 151 16.00 -19.29 10.77
C THR A 151 16.16 -18.79 9.34
N GLU A 152 15.09 -18.64 8.55
CA GLU A 152 15.20 -18.17 7.15
C GLU A 152 14.16 -17.08 6.82
N LEU A 153 14.39 -15.85 7.32
CA LEU A 153 13.53 -14.69 7.04
C LEU A 153 13.87 -13.97 5.72
N ALA A 154 15.04 -14.21 5.13
CA ALA A 154 15.52 -13.48 3.96
C ALA A 154 14.89 -13.93 2.62
N SER A 155 14.27 -15.11 2.57
CA SER A 155 13.74 -15.73 1.34
C SER A 155 12.21 -15.74 1.22
N MET A 156 11.48 -15.15 2.18
CA MET A 156 10.01 -15.29 2.24
C MET A 156 9.24 -14.14 1.58
N ASN A 157 8.36 -14.47 0.62
CA ASN A 157 7.37 -13.54 0.08
C ASN A 157 6.40 -13.07 1.18
N ARG A 158 6.19 -11.76 1.26
CA ARG A 158 5.18 -11.14 2.13
C ARG A 158 3.79 -11.35 1.52
N PRO A 159 2.72 -11.58 2.31
CA PRO A 159 1.37 -11.63 1.78
C PRO A 159 1.05 -10.31 1.09
N LEU A 160 0.65 -10.37 -0.18
CA LEU A 160 0.24 -9.21 -0.97
C LEU A 160 -1.29 -9.22 -1.08
N ILE A 161 -1.92 -8.21 -0.52
CA ILE A 161 -3.38 -8.08 -0.47
C ILE A 161 -3.76 -6.86 -1.31
N PHE A 162 -4.46 -7.07 -2.42
CA PHE A 162 -4.95 -5.99 -3.25
C PHE A 162 -6.28 -5.46 -2.73
N ILE A 163 -6.32 -4.16 -2.44
CA ILE A 163 -7.47 -3.42 -1.95
C ILE A 163 -7.77 -2.36 -3.01
N GLY A 164 -8.85 -2.52 -3.78
CA GLY A 164 -9.36 -1.43 -4.64
C GLY A 164 -9.82 -0.26 -3.77
N VAL A 165 -9.81 0.97 -4.28
CA VAL A 165 -10.25 2.17 -3.56
C VAL A 165 -11.32 2.90 -4.33
#